data_AF-A0A359I5Q5-F1
#
_entry.id   AF-A0A359I5Q5-F1
#
_cell.length_a   1.000
_cell.length_b   1.000
_cell.length_c   1.000
_cell.angle_alpha   90.00
_cell.angle_beta   90.00
_cell.angle_gamma   90.00
#
_symmetry.space_group_name_H-M   'P 1'
#
loop_
_entity.id
_entity.type
_entity.pdbx_description
1 polymer ?
#
loop_
_entity_poly.entity_id
_entity_poly.type
_entity_poly.pdbx_seq_one_letter_code
_entity_poly.pdbx_strand_id
1 'polypeptide(L)' 'MKKLGVIILNWNGEELLKKFIPQASEYTVSDEADLIVADNGSSDNSLAWLSKK' A
#
# COMPACT_ATOMS: atom_id res chain seq x y z
N MET A 1 1.97 13.75 -7.45
CA MET A 1 2.95 12.67 -7.62
C MET A 1 4.33 13.27 -7.46
N LYS A 2 5.14 12.65 -6.60
CA LYS A 2 6.53 13.02 -6.36
C LYS A 2 7.43 12.48 -7.48
N LYS A 3 8.74 12.68 -7.34
CA LYS A 3 9.74 12.29 -8.36
C LYS A 3 9.82 10.77 -8.56
N LEU A 4 9.62 9.99 -7.49
CA LEU A 4 9.61 8.54 -7.53
C LEU A 4 8.26 8.00 -7.05
N GLY A 5 7.74 6.99 -7.74
CA GLY A 5 6.60 6.19 -7.29
C GLY A 5 7.02 4.75 -7.07
N VAL A 6 6.75 4.21 -5.88
CA VAL A 6 6.90 2.79 -5.55
C VAL A 6 5.49 2.18 -5.52
N ILE A 7 5.25 1.22 -6.40
CA ILE A 7 3.92 0.64 -6.59
C ILE A 7 3.92 -0.81 -6.13
N ILE A 8 3.02 -1.13 -5.19
CA ILE A 8 2.73 -2.50 -4.76
C ILE A 8 1.40 -2.91 -5.40
N LEU A 9 1.42 -3.93 -6.26
CA LEU A 9 0.20 -4.53 -6.78
C LEU A 9 -0.39 -5.48 -5.72
N ASN A 10 -1.66 -5.34 -5.41
CA ASN A 10 -2.38 -6.15 -4.43
C ASN A 10 -3.54 -6.92 -5.07
N TRP A 11 -3.74 -8.17 -4.64
CA TRP A 11 -4.95 -8.95 -4.90
C TRP A 11 -5.20 -9.91 -3.74
N ASN A 12 -6.26 -9.67 -2.97
CA ASN A 12 -6.64 -10.46 -1.79
C ASN A 12 -5.49 -10.65 -0.77
N GLY A 13 -4.79 -9.57 -0.45
CA GLY A 13 -3.57 -9.58 0.35
C GLY A 13 -3.71 -9.05 1.77
N GLU A 14 -4.92 -9.02 2.37
CA GLU A 14 -5.17 -8.35 3.66
C GLU A 14 -4.09 -8.61 4.73
N GLU A 15 -3.72 -9.87 4.94
CA GLU A 15 -2.72 -10.25 5.96
C GLU A 15 -1.29 -9.81 5.60
N LEU A 16 -0.94 -9.80 4.32
CA LEU A 16 0.35 -9.28 3.85
C LEU A 16 0.40 -7.76 3.97
N LEU A 17 -0.69 -7.09 3.61
CA LEU A 17 -0.80 -5.64 3.74
C LEU A 17 -0.64 -5.22 5.21
N LYS A 18 -1.35 -5.89 6.13
CA LYS A 18 -1.19 -5.71 7.59
C LYS A 18 0.26 -5.84 8.06
N LYS A 19 0.96 -6.84 7.54
CA LYS A 19 2.33 -7.15 7.95
C LYS A 19 3.34 -6.15 7.41
N PHE A 20 3.19 -5.70 6.17
CA PHE A 20 4.27 -5.01 5.45
C PHE A 20 4.03 -3.54 5.16
N ILE A 21 2.77 -3.09 4.99
CA ILE A 21 2.50 -1.68 4.64
C ILE A 21 2.97 -0.69 5.71
N PRO A 22 2.88 -0.96 7.03
CA PRO A 22 3.40 -0.02 8.03
C PRO A 22 4.89 0.28 7.84
N GLN A 23 5.73 -0.75 7.70
CA GLN A 23 7.17 -0.60 7.49
C GLN A 23 7.50 -0.06 6.09
N ALA A 24 6.79 -0.53 5.05
CA ALA A 24 6.99 -0.02 3.70
C ALA A 24 6.70 1.48 3.62
N SER A 25 5.64 1.95 4.28
CA SER A 25 5.29 3.37 4.36
C SER A 25 6.35 4.17 5.13
N GLU A 26 6.81 3.66 6.28
CA GLU A 26 7.84 4.31 7.12
C GLU A 26 9.12 4.62 6.33
N TYR A 27 9.58 3.67 5.50
CA TYR A 27 10.85 3.81 4.78
C TYR A 27 10.73 4.33 3.34
N THR A 28 9.51 4.47 2.80
CA THR A 28 9.31 4.90 1.41
C THR A 28 8.70 6.29 1.32
N VAL A 29 7.72 6.63 2.15
CA VAL A 29 7.01 7.91 2.04
C VAL A 29 7.92 9.03 2.51
N SER A 30 8.35 9.87 1.57
CA SER A 30 9.23 11.02 1.80
C SER A 30 8.86 12.18 0.88
N ASP A 31 9.54 13.32 0.95
CA ASP A 31 9.29 14.44 0.02
C ASP A 31 9.58 14.08 -1.46
N GLU A 32 10.35 13.02 -1.70
CA GLU A 32 10.76 12.60 -3.05
C GLU A 32 10.01 11.38 -3.57
N ALA A 33 9.43 10.56 -2.69
CA ALA A 33 8.83 9.28 -3.06
C ALA A 33 7.40 9.07 -2.52
N ASP A 34 6.52 8.59 -3.41
CA ASP A 34 5.17 8.13 -3.09
C ASP A 34 5.15 6.59 -2.99
N LEU A 35 4.47 6.04 -1.99
CA LEU A 35 4.11 4.62 -1.92
C LEU A 35 2.64 4.46 -2.32
N ILE A 36 2.39 3.62 -3.32
CA ILE A 36 1.06 3.42 -3.90
C ILE A 36 0.73 1.92 -3.83
N VAL A 37 -0.41 1.58 -3.25
CA VAL A 37 -0.99 0.24 -3.36
C VAL A 37 -2.02 0.26 -4.49
N ALA A 38 -1.76 -0.50 -5.55
CA ALA A 38 -2.67 -0.67 -6.67
C ALA A 38 -3.47 -1.97 -6.46
N ASP A 39 -4.76 -1.84 -6.14
CA ASP A 39 -5.63 -3.00 -5.99
C ASP A 39 -6.08 -3.54 -7.35
N ASN A 40 -6.01 -4.86 -7.52
CA ASN A 40 -6.37 -5.56 -8.75
C ASN A 40 -7.72 -6.31 -8.61
N GLY A 41 -8.71 -5.67 -8.00
CA GLY A 41 -10.04 -6.25 -7.83
C GLY A 41 -10.11 -7.25 -6.67
N SER A 42 -9.57 -6.87 -5.51
CA SER A 42 -9.69 -7.68 -4.30
C SER A 42 -11.15 -7.81 -3.87
N SER A 43 -11.50 -8.99 -3.38
CA SER A 43 -12.80 -9.34 -2.79
C SER A 43 -12.70 -9.62 -1.29
N ASP A 44 -11.50 -9.56 -0.71
CA ASP A 44 -11.27 -9.63 0.75
C ASP A 44 -11.35 -8.23 1.41
N ASN A 45 -10.93 -8.10 2.68
CA ASN A 45 -10.96 -6.80 3.35
C ASN A 45 -9.70 -5.95 3.12
N SER A 46 -8.89 -6.21 2.09
CA SER A 46 -7.68 -5.43 1.78
C SER A 46 -7.97 -3.93 1.72
N LEU A 47 -9.00 -3.53 0.97
CA LEU A 47 -9.38 -2.12 0.81
C LEU A 47 -9.94 -1.51 2.10
N ALA A 48 -10.75 -2.26 2.83
CA ALA A 48 -11.31 -1.82 4.10
C ALA A 48 -10.21 -1.63 5.17
N TRP A 49 -9.18 -2.47 5.15
CA TRP A 49 -8.02 -2.32 6.02
C TRP A 49 -7.18 -1.09 5.64
N LEU A 50 -6.86 -0.89 4.35
CA LEU A 50 -6.10 0.27 3.85
C LEU A 50 -6.81 1.61 4.08
N SER A 51 -8.14 1.62 4.18
CA SER A 51 -8.94 2.84 4.36
C SER A 51 -9.07 3.29 5.82
N LYS A 52 -8.50 2.55 6.78
CA LYS A 52 -8.50 2.92 8.20
C LYS A 52 -7.52 4.10 8.41
N LYS A 53 -7.98 5.13 9.13
CA LYS A 53 -7.17 6.28 9.52
C LYS A 53 -6.27 5.97 10.71
#